data_AF-A0A0G3HB68-F1
#
_entry.id   AF-A0A0G3HB68-F1
#
_cell.length_a   1.000
_cell.length_b   1.000
_cell.length_c   1.000
_cell.angle_alpha   90.00
_cell.angle_beta   90.00
_cell.angle_gamma   90.00
#
_symmetry.space_group_name_H-M   'P 1'
#
loop_
_entity.id
_entity.type
_entity.pdbx_description
1 polymer ?
#
loop_
_entity_poly.entity_id
_entity_poly.type
_entity_poly.pdbx_seq_one_letter_code
_entity_poly.pdbx_strand_id
1 'polypeptide(L)'
;MAENHPVGFQWVMEAKLRGARIIHVDPRFTRTSAVSDRHIPIRVGSDVVLLGALINYMLVNELYFRDYVVAYTNAATLVKEDYQGPEDLDGLFSGLDEDTGEYDNATWQYQHAGDGEVWNYRRDETLEDPNTVFQILKRHYSRYTPEMVERACGISVEEFEYLARSIAENSGRERTTVFAYALGWTQHTLGPQVIRAAAVLQLLMGNIGRPGSGIMALRGHASIQGSTDIPTLYHLLPGYVPMPSVAHTSFDEWVNATGDYHGKGF
;
A
#
# COMPACT_ATOMS: atom_id res chain seq x y z
N MET A 1 10.76 -15.78 -5.11
CA MET A 1 10.09 -16.23 -6.36
C MET A 1 10.71 -17.49 -6.95
N ALA A 2 12.04 -17.59 -7.04
CA ALA A 2 12.73 -18.68 -7.73
C ALA A 2 12.38 -20.09 -7.22
N GLU A 3 11.90 -20.23 -5.98
CA GLU A 3 11.52 -21.53 -5.39
C GLU A 3 10.02 -21.81 -5.50
N ASN A 4 9.19 -20.78 -5.27
CA ASN A 4 7.74 -20.95 -5.11
C ASN A 4 6.94 -20.62 -6.38
N HIS A 5 7.56 -19.90 -7.33
CA HIS A 5 6.99 -19.54 -8.63
C HIS A 5 8.07 -19.66 -9.72
N PRO A 6 8.76 -20.82 -9.85
CA PRO A 6 9.99 -20.95 -10.63
C PRO A 6 9.80 -20.64 -12.12
N VAL A 7 8.68 -21.09 -12.72
CA VAL A 7 8.39 -20.81 -14.14
C VAL A 7 8.08 -19.32 -14.35
N GLY A 8 7.31 -18.70 -13.46
CA GLY A 8 7.05 -17.26 -13.52
C GLY A 8 8.32 -16.42 -13.33
N PHE A 9 9.28 -16.92 -12.55
CA PHE A 9 10.56 -16.26 -12.31
C PHE A 9 11.45 -16.17 -13.57
N GLN A 10 11.18 -16.96 -14.61
CA GLN A 10 11.83 -16.79 -15.93
C GLN A 10 11.69 -15.35 -16.44
N TRP A 11 10.51 -14.73 -16.28
CA TRP A 11 10.27 -13.36 -16.74
C TRP A 11 11.04 -12.31 -15.93
N VAL A 12 11.32 -12.60 -14.66
CA VAL A 12 12.19 -11.74 -13.83
C VAL A 12 13.63 -11.81 -14.34
N MET A 13 14.08 -13.01 -14.74
CA MET A 13 15.42 -13.18 -15.34
C MET A 13 15.52 -12.53 -16.73
N GLU A 14 14.48 -12.63 -17.57
CA GLU A 14 14.40 -11.91 -18.84
C GLU A 14 14.47 -10.39 -18.65
N ALA A 15 13.77 -9.85 -17.64
CA ALA A 15 13.87 -8.44 -17.30
C ALA A 15 15.30 -8.06 -16.87
N LYS A 16 15.96 -8.92 -16.09
CA LYS A 16 17.37 -8.72 -15.69
C LYS A 16 18.33 -8.73 -16.88
N LEU A 17 18.14 -9.64 -17.84
CA LEU A 17 18.94 -9.66 -19.08
C LEU A 17 18.76 -8.38 -19.91
N ARG A 18 17.62 -7.70 -19.77
CA ARG A 18 17.33 -6.40 -20.39
C ARG A 18 17.79 -5.20 -19.55
N GLY A 19 18.50 -5.45 -18.43
CA GLY A 19 19.08 -4.41 -17.58
C GLY A 19 18.29 -4.07 -16.33
N ALA A 20 17.19 -4.77 -16.02
CA ALA A 20 16.49 -4.57 -14.74
C ALA A 20 17.35 -5.05 -13.56
N ARG A 21 17.31 -4.31 -12.45
CA ARG A 21 17.97 -4.69 -11.19
C ARG A 21 17.02 -5.53 -10.35
N ILE A 22 17.48 -6.69 -9.88
CA ILE A 22 16.75 -7.54 -8.93
C ILE A 22 17.30 -7.28 -7.52
N ILE A 23 16.46 -6.75 -6.63
CA ILE A 23 16.77 -6.63 -5.20
C ILE A 23 15.88 -7.61 -4.43
N HIS A 24 16.49 -8.42 -3.57
CA HIS A 24 15.79 -9.37 -2.72
C HIS A 24 15.91 -8.95 -1.27
N VAL A 25 14.80 -8.50 -0.67
CA VAL A 25 14.72 -8.17 0.75
C VAL A 25 14.07 -9.36 1.47
N ASP A 26 14.86 -10.12 2.23
CA ASP A 26 14.39 -11.33 2.92
C ASP A 26 15.30 -11.63 4.12
N PRO A 27 14.77 -12.08 5.28
CA PRO A 27 15.58 -12.50 6.43
C PRO A 27 16.60 -13.60 6.11
N ARG A 28 16.39 -14.36 5.03
CA ARG A 28 17.22 -15.49 4.63
C ARG A 28 17.84 -15.24 3.27
N PHE A 29 19.03 -15.79 3.09
CA PHE A 29 19.61 -15.96 1.76
C PHE A 29 19.00 -17.21 1.11
N THR A 30 18.26 -17.04 0.02
CA THR A 30 17.50 -18.11 -0.67
C THR A 30 18.00 -18.32 -2.10
N ARG A 31 17.39 -19.25 -2.86
CA ARG A 31 17.71 -19.39 -4.30
C ARG A 31 17.34 -18.14 -5.11
N THR A 32 16.40 -17.32 -4.63
CA THR A 32 16.11 -16.02 -5.25
C THR A 32 17.26 -15.04 -4.99
N SER A 33 17.84 -15.05 -3.78
CA SER A 33 18.99 -14.21 -3.41
C SER A 33 20.22 -14.52 -4.25
N ALA A 34 20.48 -15.81 -4.49
CA ALA A 34 21.63 -16.30 -5.26
C ALA A 34 21.73 -15.73 -6.69
N VAL A 35 20.62 -15.26 -7.25
CA VAL A 35 20.54 -14.71 -8.62
C VAL A 35 20.12 -13.23 -8.65
N SER A 36 19.89 -12.63 -7.47
CA SER A 36 19.62 -11.20 -7.32
C SER A 36 20.90 -10.36 -7.48
N ASP A 37 20.77 -9.09 -7.86
CA ASP A 37 21.88 -8.15 -7.89
C ASP A 37 22.27 -7.69 -6.48
N ARG A 38 21.29 -7.63 -5.58
CA ARG A 38 21.49 -7.32 -4.17
C ARG A 38 20.53 -8.13 -3.30
N HIS A 39 21.06 -8.80 -2.29
CA HIS A 39 20.29 -9.30 -1.15
C HIS A 39 20.43 -8.31 0.00
N ILE A 40 19.31 -7.95 0.64
CA ILE A 40 19.27 -7.11 1.83
C ILE A 40 18.56 -7.92 2.94
N PRO A 41 19.26 -8.29 4.02
CA PRO A 41 18.64 -9.02 5.11
C PRO A 41 17.69 -8.10 5.90
N ILE A 42 16.51 -8.58 6.25
CA ILE A 42 15.54 -7.84 7.07
C ILE A 42 15.07 -8.67 8.25
N ARG A 43 14.81 -8.03 9.40
CA ARG A 43 14.15 -8.66 10.55
C ARG A 43 12.69 -8.97 10.22
N VAL A 44 12.24 -10.19 10.50
CA VAL A 44 10.86 -10.63 10.28
C VAL A 44 9.86 -9.69 10.97
N GLY A 45 8.83 -9.25 10.25
CA GLY A 45 7.75 -8.42 10.78
C GLY A 45 8.05 -6.92 10.82
N SER A 46 9.20 -6.48 10.31
CA SER A 46 9.61 -5.06 10.29
C SER A 46 9.37 -4.35 8.96
N ASP A 47 8.75 -5.02 7.98
CA ASP A 47 8.54 -4.52 6.61
C ASP A 47 7.79 -3.19 6.55
N VAL A 48 6.84 -2.95 7.47
CA VAL A 48 6.09 -1.68 7.54
C VAL A 48 7.01 -0.49 7.82
N VAL A 49 8.06 -0.69 8.62
CA VAL A 49 9.04 0.37 8.92
C VAL A 49 9.91 0.65 7.70
N LEU A 50 10.37 -0.40 7.00
CA LEU A 50 11.13 -0.24 5.77
C LEU A 50 10.33 0.51 4.71
N LEU A 51 9.09 0.08 4.44
CA LEU A 51 8.23 0.73 3.44
C LEU A 51 7.86 2.16 3.86
N GLY A 52 7.61 2.39 5.15
CA GLY A 52 7.36 3.74 5.67
C GLY A 52 8.55 4.69 5.47
N ALA A 53 9.76 4.21 5.70
CA ALA A 53 10.98 4.99 5.48
C ALA A 53 11.23 5.24 3.99
N LEU A 54 10.92 4.28 3.11
CA LEU A 54 10.98 4.48 1.66
C LEU A 54 9.97 5.53 1.20
N ILE A 55 8.74 5.54 1.74
CA ILE A 55 7.74 6.59 1.47
C ILE A 55 8.27 7.95 1.93
N ASN A 56 8.78 8.04 3.17
CA ASN A 56 9.37 9.26 3.71
C ASN A 56 10.50 9.79 2.81
N TYR A 57 11.40 8.91 2.38
CA TYR A 57 12.49 9.25 1.46
C TYR A 57 11.99 9.85 0.16
N MET A 58 10.94 9.27 -0.45
CA MET A 58 10.34 9.81 -1.68
C MET A 58 9.72 11.19 -1.47
N LEU A 59 9.06 11.42 -0.32
CA LEU A 59 8.34 12.65 -0.02
C LEU A 59 9.27 13.81 0.37
N VAL A 60 10.28 13.55 1.20
CA VAL A 60 11.23 14.57 1.68
C VAL A 60 12.14 15.06 0.56
N ASN A 61 12.53 14.18 -0.35
CA ASN A 61 13.41 14.51 -1.48
C ASN A 61 12.64 14.91 -2.76
N GLU A 62 11.30 15.01 -2.69
CA GLU A 62 10.44 15.37 -3.83
C GLU A 62 10.62 14.47 -5.06
N LEU A 63 10.91 13.19 -4.83
CA LEU A 63 11.19 12.20 -5.89
C LEU A 63 9.93 11.49 -6.41
N TYR A 64 8.75 11.89 -5.95
CA TYR A 64 7.47 11.33 -6.41
C TYR A 64 7.07 11.91 -7.78
N PHE A 65 6.31 11.15 -8.56
CA PHE A 65 5.85 11.58 -9.87
C PHE A 65 4.61 12.49 -9.74
N ARG A 66 4.84 13.79 -9.51
CA ARG A 66 3.80 14.79 -9.20
C ARG A 66 2.59 14.75 -10.13
N ASP A 67 2.76 14.76 -11.45
CA ASP A 67 1.63 14.74 -12.40
C ASP A 67 0.72 13.52 -12.17
N TYR A 68 1.32 12.35 -11.97
CA TYR A 68 0.59 11.13 -11.69
C TYR A 68 -0.13 11.21 -10.33
N VAL A 69 0.58 11.66 -9.31
CA VAL A 69 0.07 11.76 -7.94
C VAL A 69 -1.14 12.68 -7.87
N VAL A 70 -1.07 13.88 -8.47
CA VAL A 70 -2.18 14.85 -8.45
C VAL A 70 -3.38 14.33 -9.26
N ALA A 71 -3.13 13.79 -10.45
CA ALA A 71 -4.19 13.43 -11.39
C ALA A 71 -4.89 12.11 -11.06
N TYR A 72 -4.16 11.11 -10.56
CA TYR A 72 -4.65 9.72 -10.47
C TYR A 72 -4.75 9.19 -9.05
N THR A 73 -4.53 10.04 -8.05
CA THR A 73 -4.68 9.67 -6.65
C THR A 73 -5.55 10.67 -5.91
N ASN A 74 -5.86 10.35 -4.65
CA ASN A 74 -6.56 11.24 -3.73
C ASN A 74 -5.62 12.26 -3.04
N ALA A 75 -4.36 12.38 -3.46
CA ALA A 75 -3.36 13.23 -2.81
C ALA A 75 -3.81 14.68 -2.59
N ALA A 76 -4.50 15.27 -3.57
CA ALA A 76 -5.02 16.64 -3.51
C ALA A 76 -6.33 16.78 -2.70
N THR A 77 -6.99 15.68 -2.35
CA THR A 77 -8.28 15.73 -1.64
C THR A 77 -8.08 16.13 -0.17
N LEU A 78 -8.94 17.01 0.35
CA LEU A 78 -8.89 17.46 1.73
C LEU A 78 -9.63 16.49 2.66
N VAL A 79 -8.96 16.10 3.75
CA VAL A 79 -9.53 15.36 4.89
C VAL A 79 -10.16 16.36 5.86
N LYS A 80 -11.14 15.94 6.66
CA LYS A 80 -11.73 16.79 7.71
C LYS A 80 -10.66 17.30 8.68
N GLU A 81 -10.86 18.52 9.16
CA GLU A 81 -9.91 19.26 9.99
C GLU A 81 -9.75 18.66 11.41
N ASP A 82 -10.71 17.84 11.85
CA ASP A 82 -10.69 17.15 13.14
C ASP A 82 -9.96 15.79 13.10
N TYR A 83 -9.41 15.40 11.95
CA TYR A 83 -8.53 14.25 11.83
C TYR A 83 -7.26 14.42 12.66
N GLN A 84 -6.92 13.41 13.48
CA GLN A 84 -5.65 13.35 14.20
C GLN A 84 -4.95 12.02 13.93
N GLY A 85 -3.64 12.11 13.66
CA GLY A 85 -2.82 10.96 13.32
C GLY A 85 -2.03 10.39 14.49
N PRO A 86 -1.35 9.25 14.30
CA PRO A 86 -0.46 8.63 15.29
C PRO A 86 0.74 9.49 15.69
N GLU A 87 1.06 10.51 14.90
CA GLU A 87 2.02 11.56 15.26
C GLU A 87 1.52 12.49 16.38
N ASP A 88 0.19 12.66 16.50
CA ASP A 88 -0.44 13.56 17.46
C ASP A 88 -0.94 12.80 18.71
N LEU A 89 -1.31 11.53 18.53
CA LEU A 89 -1.95 10.68 19.54
C LEU A 89 -1.10 9.45 19.93
N ASP A 90 0.22 9.59 19.94
CA ASP A 90 1.20 8.59 20.42
C ASP A 90 0.94 7.15 19.92
N GLY A 91 0.76 7.01 18.61
CA GLY A 91 0.52 5.71 17.97
C GLY A 91 -0.93 5.37 17.64
N LEU A 92 -1.89 6.19 18.09
CA LEU A 92 -3.33 6.00 17.85
C LEU A 92 -3.86 6.97 16.79
N PHE A 93 -5.00 6.65 16.18
CA PHE A 93 -5.74 7.60 15.33
C PHE A 93 -6.87 8.26 16.14
N SER A 94 -7.43 9.36 15.64
CA SER A 94 -8.67 9.91 16.20
C SER A 94 -9.81 8.87 16.13
N GLY A 95 -10.64 8.83 17.17
CA GLY A 95 -11.86 8.00 17.21
C GLY A 95 -11.71 6.62 17.84
N LEU A 96 -10.60 6.32 18.53
CA LEU A 96 -10.50 5.07 19.30
C LEU A 96 -11.47 5.11 20.50
N ASP A 97 -12.33 4.11 20.59
CA ASP A 97 -13.06 3.76 21.80
C ASP A 97 -12.19 2.81 22.64
N GLU A 98 -11.77 3.25 23.82
CA GLU A 98 -10.87 2.49 24.70
C GLU A 98 -11.54 1.25 25.32
N ASP A 99 -12.87 1.25 25.44
CA ASP A 99 -13.61 0.13 26.05
C ASP A 99 -13.78 -1.02 25.06
N THR A 100 -14.03 -0.70 23.78
CA THR A 100 -14.25 -1.70 22.72
C THR A 100 -13.00 -2.01 21.91
N GLY A 101 -12.03 -1.09 21.86
CA GLY A 101 -10.86 -1.16 20.99
C GLY A 101 -11.18 -0.88 19.51
N GLU A 102 -12.38 -0.39 19.21
CA GLU A 102 -12.82 -0.07 17.86
C GLU A 102 -12.59 1.41 17.52
N TYR A 103 -12.52 1.72 16.23
CA TYR A 103 -12.35 3.09 15.74
C TYR A 103 -13.64 3.60 15.10
N ASP A 104 -14.10 4.77 15.54
CA ASP A 104 -15.00 5.62 14.77
C ASP A 104 -14.20 6.43 13.74
N ASN A 105 -14.52 6.22 12.46
CA ASN A 105 -13.84 6.85 11.33
C ASN A 105 -14.49 8.15 10.85
N ALA A 106 -15.42 8.73 11.62
CA ALA A 106 -16.14 9.95 11.25
C ALA A 106 -15.23 11.13 10.89
N THR A 107 -14.07 11.23 11.57
CA THR A 107 -13.04 12.28 11.34
C THR A 107 -12.11 11.94 10.17
N TRP A 108 -12.09 10.70 9.70
CA TRP A 108 -11.18 10.25 8.61
C TRP A 108 -11.75 10.51 7.21
N GLN A 109 -12.92 11.14 7.15
CA GLN A 109 -13.65 11.40 5.90
C GLN A 109 -13.10 12.62 5.18
N TYR A 110 -13.42 12.74 3.89
CA TYR A 110 -13.08 13.92 3.10
C TYR A 110 -14.04 15.08 3.36
N GLN A 111 -13.58 16.29 3.06
CA GLN A 111 -14.42 17.48 3.03
C GLN A 111 -15.22 17.52 1.72
N HIS A 112 -16.55 17.64 1.79
CA HIS A 112 -17.39 17.82 0.60
C HIS A 112 -17.35 19.28 0.10
N ALA A 113 -17.38 19.46 -1.21
CA ALA A 113 -17.37 20.78 -1.86
C ALA A 113 -18.78 21.41 -2.00
N GLY A 114 -19.85 20.67 -1.68
CA GLY A 114 -21.23 21.14 -1.67
C GLY A 114 -22.23 20.03 -1.34
N ASP A 115 -23.51 20.37 -1.24
CA ASP A 115 -24.59 19.41 -0.94
C ASP A 115 -25.02 18.66 -2.20
N GLY A 116 -24.88 17.33 -2.22
CA GLY A 116 -25.64 16.45 -3.13
C GLY A 116 -24.85 15.58 -4.12
N GLU A 117 -23.53 15.75 -4.28
CA GLU A 117 -22.72 14.83 -5.12
C GLU A 117 -21.71 14.05 -4.28
N VAL A 118 -21.85 12.72 -4.27
CA VAL A 118 -21.07 11.78 -3.45
C VAL A 118 -19.56 11.82 -3.74
N TRP A 119 -19.17 12.27 -4.93
CA TRP A 119 -17.77 12.31 -5.36
C TRP A 119 -17.16 13.71 -5.44
N ASN A 120 -17.93 14.74 -5.08
CA ASN A 120 -17.48 16.12 -5.16
C ASN A 120 -16.80 16.56 -3.85
N TYR A 121 -15.52 16.20 -3.72
CA TYR A 121 -14.69 16.55 -2.57
C TYR A 121 -13.86 17.81 -2.82
N ARG A 122 -13.60 18.58 -1.76
CA ARG A 122 -12.67 19.71 -1.82
C ARG A 122 -11.28 19.19 -2.14
N ARG A 123 -10.59 19.90 -3.04
CA ARG A 123 -9.25 19.55 -3.50
C ARG A 123 -8.36 20.79 -3.57
N ASP A 124 -7.09 20.60 -3.25
CA ASP A 124 -6.01 21.56 -3.49
C ASP A 124 -4.94 20.89 -4.35
N GLU A 125 -4.89 21.27 -5.63
CA GLU A 125 -3.92 20.72 -6.60
C GLU A 125 -2.50 21.26 -6.43
N THR A 126 -2.31 22.30 -5.60
CA THR A 126 -0.97 22.76 -5.22
C THR A 126 -0.30 21.79 -4.27
N LEU A 127 -1.10 21.03 -3.50
CA LEU A 127 -0.70 20.14 -2.41
C LEU A 127 -0.12 20.88 -1.20
N GLU A 128 -0.47 22.15 -1.00
CA GLU A 128 0.08 22.98 0.08
C GLU A 128 -0.84 23.01 1.31
N ASP A 129 -2.15 22.82 1.13
CA ASP A 129 -3.10 22.79 2.24
C ASP A 129 -2.76 21.63 3.21
N PRO A 130 -2.65 21.92 4.53
CA PRO A 130 -2.19 20.95 5.53
C PRO A 130 -3.13 19.75 5.72
N ASN A 131 -4.38 19.87 5.26
CA ASN A 131 -5.40 18.83 5.33
C ASN A 131 -5.50 18.01 4.04
N THR A 132 -4.70 18.30 3.01
CA THR A 132 -4.58 17.39 1.87
C THR A 132 -4.07 16.02 2.34
N VAL A 133 -4.57 14.95 1.70
CA VAL A 133 -4.04 13.60 1.92
C VAL A 133 -2.51 13.58 1.77
N PHE A 134 -1.97 14.37 0.83
CA PHE A 134 -0.53 14.49 0.63
C PHE A 134 0.23 15.03 1.85
N GLN A 135 -0.22 16.15 2.43
CA GLN A 135 0.44 16.73 3.61
C GLN A 135 0.29 15.84 4.84
N ILE A 136 -0.88 15.21 5.02
CA ILE A 136 -1.10 14.21 6.08
C ILE A 136 -0.15 13.02 5.91
N LEU A 137 0.02 12.51 4.68
CA LEU A 137 0.96 11.42 4.38
C LEU A 137 2.40 11.81 4.74
N LYS A 138 2.83 13.02 4.36
CA LYS A 138 4.16 13.55 4.66
C LYS A 138 4.38 13.68 6.17
N ARG A 139 3.39 14.17 6.91
CA ARG A 139 3.44 14.24 8.38
C ARG A 139 3.52 12.86 9.02
N HIS A 140 2.64 11.93 8.62
CA HIS A 140 2.58 10.58 9.15
C HIS A 140 3.90 9.80 9.03
N TYR A 141 4.51 9.86 7.84
CA TYR A 141 5.73 9.11 7.52
C TYR A 141 7.03 9.82 7.93
N SER A 142 6.99 11.08 8.36
CA SER A 142 8.17 11.86 8.79
C SER A 142 9.03 11.17 9.86
N ARG A 143 8.41 10.34 10.70
CA ARG A 143 9.05 9.61 11.82
C ARG A 143 9.91 8.42 11.36
N TYR A 144 9.75 7.97 10.12
CA TYR A 144 10.42 6.78 9.60
C TYR A 144 11.76 7.19 8.97
N THR A 145 12.80 7.22 9.79
CA THR A 145 14.16 7.62 9.39
C THR A 145 15.05 6.42 9.04
N PRO A 146 16.16 6.61 8.31
CA PRO A 146 17.15 5.55 8.10
C PRO A 146 17.64 4.90 9.39
N GLU A 147 17.81 5.68 10.47
CA GLU A 147 18.22 5.17 11.79
C GLU A 147 17.12 4.32 12.43
N MET A 148 15.84 4.65 12.20
CA MET A 148 14.74 3.79 12.63
C MET A 148 14.76 2.46 11.87
N VAL A 149 15.04 2.48 10.56
CA VAL A 149 15.20 1.27 9.75
C VAL A 149 16.35 0.42 10.26
N GLU A 150 17.50 1.02 10.57
CA GLU A 150 18.64 0.28 11.13
C GLU A 150 18.28 -0.41 12.45
N ARG A 151 17.66 0.32 13.39
CA ARG A 151 17.24 -0.26 14.67
C ARG A 151 16.17 -1.34 14.52
N ALA A 152 15.10 -1.06 13.76
CA ALA A 152 13.89 -1.90 13.72
C ALA A 152 13.95 -3.02 12.67
N CYS A 153 14.61 -2.78 11.55
CA CYS A 153 14.74 -3.75 10.45
C CYS A 153 16.08 -4.48 10.46
N GLY A 154 17.12 -3.91 11.08
CA GLY A 154 18.48 -4.46 11.02
C GLY A 154 19.17 -4.25 9.67
N ILE A 155 18.67 -3.32 8.86
CA ILE A 155 19.25 -2.92 7.56
C ILE A 155 20.11 -1.70 7.80
N SER A 156 21.40 -1.74 7.44
CA SER A 156 22.29 -0.58 7.64
C SER A 156 21.81 0.64 6.87
N VAL A 157 22.16 1.84 7.33
CA VAL A 157 21.83 3.09 6.62
C VAL A 157 22.30 3.05 5.16
N GLU A 158 23.49 2.52 4.88
CA GLU A 158 24.03 2.38 3.53
C GLU A 158 23.17 1.45 2.64
N GLU A 159 22.71 0.32 3.17
CA GLU A 159 21.83 -0.59 2.43
C GLU A 159 20.45 0.00 2.18
N PHE A 160 19.92 0.73 3.17
CA PHE A 160 18.68 1.48 3.01
C PHE A 160 18.83 2.56 1.93
N GLU A 161 19.89 3.36 1.96
CA GLU A 161 20.16 4.39 0.95
C GLU A 161 20.30 3.79 -0.45
N TYR A 162 21.00 2.67 -0.57
CA TYR A 162 21.09 1.94 -1.84
C TYR A 162 19.71 1.53 -2.36
N LEU A 163 18.86 0.96 -1.50
CA LEU A 163 17.51 0.53 -1.87
C LEU A 163 16.62 1.72 -2.23
N ALA A 164 16.62 2.76 -1.40
CA ALA A 164 15.82 3.97 -1.58
C ALA A 164 16.15 4.67 -2.90
N ARG A 165 17.45 4.87 -3.18
CA ARG A 165 17.91 5.42 -4.46
C ARG A 165 17.52 4.53 -5.64
N SER A 166 17.69 3.22 -5.52
CA SER A 166 17.33 2.27 -6.60
C SER A 166 15.84 2.32 -6.96
N ILE A 167 14.97 2.53 -5.98
CA ILE A 167 13.53 2.68 -6.19
C ILE A 167 13.21 4.07 -6.75
N ALA A 168 13.80 5.13 -6.18
CA ALA A 168 13.54 6.51 -6.59
C ALA A 168 13.97 6.80 -8.04
N GLU A 169 15.08 6.19 -8.51
CA GLU A 169 15.53 6.25 -9.91
C GLU A 169 14.49 5.72 -10.92
N ASN A 170 13.49 4.97 -10.44
CA ASN A 170 12.41 4.41 -11.25
C ASN A 170 11.07 5.15 -11.07
N SER A 171 11.07 6.30 -10.40
CA SER A 171 9.94 7.21 -10.35
C SER A 171 9.83 8.04 -11.64
N GLY A 172 8.61 8.39 -12.04
CA GLY A 172 8.37 9.17 -13.25
C GLY A 172 8.01 8.35 -14.48
N ARG A 173 8.04 8.99 -15.65
CA ARG A 173 7.49 8.44 -16.92
C ARG A 173 8.36 7.36 -17.59
N GLU A 174 9.66 7.40 -17.35
CA GLU A 174 10.63 6.66 -18.16
C GLU A 174 10.88 5.24 -17.66
N ARG A 175 10.75 5.04 -16.35
CA ARG A 175 11.08 3.77 -15.69
C ARG A 175 9.98 3.36 -14.74
N THR A 176 10.05 2.11 -14.31
CA THR A 176 9.08 1.51 -13.40
C THR A 176 9.74 0.54 -12.44
N THR A 177 9.07 0.28 -11.33
CA THR A 177 9.42 -0.80 -10.38
C THR A 177 8.20 -1.71 -10.18
N VAL A 178 8.46 -3.01 -10.06
CA VAL A 178 7.46 -4.01 -9.66
C VAL A 178 7.84 -4.60 -8.30
N PHE A 179 6.88 -4.64 -7.38
CA PHE A 179 7.04 -5.34 -6.12
C PHE A 179 6.38 -6.71 -6.20
N ALA A 180 7.16 -7.77 -6.01
CA ALA A 180 6.66 -9.13 -5.99
C ALA A 180 6.67 -9.67 -4.56
N TYR A 181 5.50 -10.06 -4.05
CA TYR A 181 5.36 -10.58 -2.69
C TYR A 181 4.38 -11.76 -2.64
N ALA A 182 4.43 -12.52 -1.54
CA ALA A 182 3.49 -13.60 -1.24
C ALA A 182 3.23 -13.62 0.28
N LEU A 183 3.46 -14.76 0.92
CA LEU A 183 3.18 -14.95 2.35
C LEU A 183 4.03 -14.09 3.29
N GLY A 184 5.23 -13.68 2.86
CA GLY A 184 6.16 -12.89 3.66
C GLY A 184 5.57 -11.57 4.17
N TRP A 185 4.61 -10.98 3.46
CA TRP A 185 3.90 -9.77 3.90
C TRP A 185 2.50 -10.03 4.43
N THR A 186 1.86 -11.16 4.13
CA THR A 186 0.43 -11.36 4.44
C THR A 186 0.17 -12.01 5.80
N GLN A 187 1.08 -12.86 6.29
CA GLN A 187 0.84 -13.68 7.49
C GLN A 187 1.32 -13.01 8.78
N HIS A 188 0.94 -11.74 8.96
CA HIS A 188 1.22 -10.94 10.15
C HIS A 188 -0.06 -10.19 10.55
N THR A 189 -0.17 -9.79 11.81
CA THR A 189 -1.28 -8.93 12.29
C THR A 189 -1.37 -7.62 11.50
N LEU A 190 -0.22 -7.10 11.06
CA LEU A 190 -0.12 -5.87 10.25
C LEU A 190 -0.08 -6.12 8.74
N GLY A 191 -0.35 -7.35 8.27
CA GLY A 191 -0.18 -7.74 6.86
C GLY A 191 -0.89 -6.82 5.86
N PRO A 192 -2.17 -6.47 6.07
CA PRO A 192 -2.86 -5.49 5.22
C PRO A 192 -2.16 -4.13 5.17
N GLN A 193 -1.57 -3.66 6.27
CA GLN A 193 -0.89 -2.37 6.33
C GLN A 193 0.46 -2.36 5.59
N VAL A 194 1.19 -3.47 5.63
CA VAL A 194 2.41 -3.64 4.80
C VAL A 194 2.06 -3.50 3.31
N ILE A 195 0.98 -4.17 2.88
CA ILE A 195 0.54 -4.12 1.47
C ILE A 195 0.02 -2.72 1.12
N ARG A 196 -0.70 -2.04 2.03
CA ARG A 196 -1.10 -0.63 1.82
C ARG A 196 0.09 0.29 1.66
N ALA A 197 1.13 0.17 2.49
CA ALA A 197 2.34 0.98 2.37
C ALA A 197 3.04 0.75 1.01
N ALA A 198 3.14 -0.50 0.56
CA ALA A 198 3.66 -0.83 -0.76
C ALA A 198 2.83 -0.19 -1.89
N ALA A 199 1.50 -0.18 -1.76
CA ALA A 199 0.59 0.46 -2.72
C ALA A 199 0.78 1.98 -2.76
N VAL A 200 0.88 2.64 -1.60
CA VAL A 200 1.19 4.08 -1.50
C VAL A 200 2.51 4.40 -2.21
N LEU A 201 3.57 3.63 -1.94
CA LEU A 201 4.87 3.84 -2.56
C LEU A 201 4.81 3.68 -4.09
N GLN A 202 4.09 2.67 -4.59
CA GLN A 202 3.88 2.48 -6.03
C GLN A 202 3.05 3.60 -6.68
N LEU A 203 2.06 4.16 -5.96
CA LEU A 203 1.31 5.33 -6.42
C LEU A 203 2.17 6.59 -6.46
N LEU A 204 3.02 6.82 -5.46
CA LEU A 204 3.96 7.95 -5.44
C LEU A 204 4.94 7.91 -6.62
N MET A 205 5.38 6.73 -7.02
CA MET A 205 6.23 6.57 -8.22
C MET A 205 5.47 6.65 -9.55
N GLY A 206 4.14 6.60 -9.51
CA GLY A 206 3.30 6.47 -10.70
C GLY A 206 3.48 5.13 -11.42
N ASN A 207 3.68 4.05 -10.67
CA ASN A 207 3.89 2.70 -11.20
C ASN A 207 2.58 1.94 -11.45
N ILE A 208 1.46 2.30 -10.84
CA ILE A 208 0.22 1.52 -11.01
C ILE A 208 -0.34 1.70 -12.43
N GLY A 209 -0.68 0.58 -13.08
CA GLY A 209 -1.29 0.54 -14.42
C GLY A 209 -0.31 0.55 -15.60
N ARG A 210 1.01 0.41 -15.36
CA ARG A 210 2.04 0.45 -16.41
C ARG A 210 2.66 -0.93 -16.68
N PRO A 211 3.26 -1.17 -17.85
CA PRO A 211 4.01 -2.40 -18.11
C PRO A 211 5.26 -2.52 -17.23
N GLY A 212 5.56 -3.74 -16.77
CA GLY A 212 6.76 -4.03 -15.96
C GLY A 212 6.74 -3.45 -14.55
N SER A 213 5.57 -3.05 -14.04
CA SER A 213 5.42 -2.32 -12.80
C SER A 213 4.34 -2.91 -11.89
N GLY A 214 3.95 -2.16 -10.86
CA GLY A 214 2.80 -2.48 -10.02
C GLY A 214 3.15 -3.43 -8.88
N ILE A 215 2.12 -4.07 -8.34
CA ILE A 215 2.25 -4.99 -7.22
C ILE A 215 1.85 -6.39 -7.71
N MET A 216 2.85 -7.25 -7.82
CA MET A 216 2.68 -8.65 -8.15
C MET A 216 2.45 -9.45 -6.87
N ALA A 217 1.21 -9.46 -6.38
CA ALA A 217 0.79 -10.35 -5.32
C ALA A 217 0.75 -11.80 -5.86
N LEU A 218 1.75 -12.62 -5.55
CA LEU A 218 1.88 -13.95 -6.12
C LEU A 218 0.98 -14.93 -5.39
N ARG A 219 0.02 -15.49 -6.13
CA ARG A 219 -0.96 -16.44 -5.61
C ARG A 219 -0.31 -17.81 -5.39
N GLY A 220 -0.81 -18.56 -4.40
CA GLY A 220 -0.29 -19.86 -3.99
C GLY A 220 -0.84 -21.01 -4.84
N HIS A 221 -1.94 -21.62 -4.41
CA HIS A 221 -2.57 -22.72 -5.15
C HIS A 221 -3.01 -22.31 -6.55
N ALA A 222 -2.99 -23.27 -7.48
CA ALA A 222 -3.27 -23.07 -8.91
C ALA A 222 -4.60 -22.34 -9.18
N SER A 223 -5.62 -22.57 -8.34
CA SER A 223 -6.95 -21.98 -8.47
C SER A 223 -7.36 -21.12 -7.27
N ILE A 224 -6.43 -20.67 -6.42
CA ILE A 224 -6.80 -19.86 -5.23
C ILE A 224 -7.49 -18.55 -5.61
N GLN A 225 -7.14 -18.00 -6.77
CA GLN A 225 -7.85 -16.83 -7.34
C GLN A 225 -9.30 -17.22 -7.68
N GLY A 226 -9.50 -18.30 -8.44
CA GLY A 226 -10.84 -18.78 -8.79
C GLY A 226 -11.69 -19.21 -7.59
N SER A 227 -11.08 -19.77 -6.54
CA SER A 227 -11.79 -20.11 -5.29
C SER A 227 -12.05 -18.89 -4.39
N THR A 228 -11.53 -17.72 -4.76
CA THR A 228 -11.90 -16.43 -4.15
C THR A 228 -12.99 -15.77 -4.99
N ASP A 229 -12.88 -15.84 -6.33
CA ASP A 229 -13.87 -15.30 -7.27
C ASP A 229 -15.22 -16.03 -7.17
N ILE A 230 -15.18 -17.36 -7.02
CA ILE A 230 -16.30 -18.21 -6.62
C ILE A 230 -15.94 -18.73 -5.21
N PRO A 231 -16.33 -17.98 -4.17
CA PRO A 231 -15.71 -18.07 -2.87
C PRO A 231 -16.01 -19.40 -2.18
N THR A 232 -14.97 -19.99 -1.60
CA THR A 232 -15.09 -20.90 -0.45
C THR A 232 -14.93 -20.16 0.89
N LEU A 233 -14.94 -18.83 0.85
CA LEU A 233 -14.86 -17.93 2.00
C LEU A 233 -16.26 -17.68 2.58
N TYR A 234 -16.36 -17.70 3.91
CA TYR A 234 -17.65 -17.60 4.61
C TYR A 234 -18.39 -16.26 4.43
N HIS A 235 -17.68 -15.19 4.06
CA HIS A 235 -18.19 -13.81 4.06
C HIS A 235 -18.48 -13.26 2.65
N LEU A 236 -18.30 -14.07 1.60
CA LEU A 236 -18.50 -13.65 0.21
C LEU A 236 -19.42 -14.62 -0.54
N LEU A 237 -20.17 -14.05 -1.47
CA LEU A 237 -20.85 -14.70 -2.59
C LEU A 237 -20.01 -14.50 -3.87
N PRO A 238 -20.28 -15.27 -4.95
CA PRO A 238 -19.56 -15.13 -6.22
C PRO A 238 -19.51 -13.69 -6.73
N GLY A 239 -18.34 -13.29 -7.24
CA GLY A 239 -18.12 -11.93 -7.74
C GLY A 239 -17.87 -10.89 -6.64
N TYR A 240 -17.33 -11.31 -5.49
CA TYR A 240 -17.00 -10.44 -4.36
C TYR A 240 -18.20 -9.74 -3.71
N VAL A 241 -19.40 -10.29 -3.88
CA VAL A 241 -20.62 -9.78 -3.25
C VAL A 241 -20.61 -10.16 -1.75
N PRO A 242 -20.78 -9.24 -0.81
CA PRO A 242 -20.86 -9.55 0.62
C PRO A 242 -21.97 -10.56 0.95
N MET A 243 -21.66 -11.55 1.78
CA MET A 243 -22.65 -12.49 2.31
C MET A 243 -23.61 -11.76 3.29
N PRO A 244 -24.92 -12.06 3.30
CA PRO A 244 -25.83 -11.55 4.32
C PRO A 244 -25.37 -11.94 5.73
N SER A 245 -25.30 -10.98 6.65
CA SER A 245 -25.11 -11.21 8.08
C SER A 245 -26.45 -11.30 8.83
N VAL A 246 -26.39 -11.69 10.11
CA VAL A 246 -27.55 -11.72 11.04
C VAL A 246 -28.16 -10.35 11.31
N ALA A 247 -27.49 -9.26 10.92
CA ALA A 247 -28.03 -7.91 11.04
C ALA A 247 -29.12 -7.64 9.99
N HIS A 248 -29.10 -8.32 8.84
CA HIS A 248 -30.11 -8.14 7.81
C HIS A 248 -31.35 -8.99 8.13
N THR A 249 -32.48 -8.34 8.32
CA THR A 249 -33.77 -8.98 8.67
C THR A 249 -34.62 -9.33 7.45
N SER A 250 -34.26 -8.82 6.26
CA SER A 250 -34.94 -9.11 5.00
C SER A 250 -33.98 -9.11 3.80
N PHE A 251 -34.44 -9.70 2.68
CA PHE A 251 -33.69 -9.69 1.42
C PHE A 251 -33.50 -8.26 0.89
N ASP A 252 -34.54 -7.41 0.94
CA ASP A 252 -34.48 -6.03 0.47
C ASP A 252 -33.49 -5.20 1.29
N GLU A 253 -33.41 -5.42 2.60
CA GLU A 253 -32.43 -4.75 3.47
C GLU A 253 -30.99 -5.11 3.06
N TRP A 254 -30.71 -6.39 2.81
CA TRP A 254 -29.39 -6.82 2.34
C TRP A 254 -29.05 -6.26 0.95
N VAL A 255 -30.01 -6.27 0.02
CA VAL A 255 -29.80 -5.72 -1.33
C VAL A 255 -29.53 -4.22 -1.26
N ASN A 256 -30.28 -3.46 -0.46
CA ASN A 256 -30.07 -2.01 -0.31
C ASN A 256 -28.73 -1.69 0.36
N ALA A 257 -28.29 -2.50 1.34
CA ALA A 257 -26.98 -2.32 1.97
C ALA A 257 -25.81 -2.70 1.04
N THR A 258 -26.02 -3.64 0.12
CA THR A 258 -24.95 -4.17 -0.76
C THR A 258 -24.88 -3.45 -2.11
N GLY A 259 -26.02 -3.02 -2.62
CA GLY A 259 -26.19 -2.40 -3.94
C GLY A 259 -26.15 -0.88 -3.93
N ASP A 260 -25.64 -0.26 -2.86
CA ASP A 260 -25.50 1.19 -2.80
C ASP A 260 -24.49 1.68 -3.86
N TYR A 261 -25.00 2.33 -4.91
CA TYR A 261 -24.21 2.98 -5.96
C TYR A 261 -23.37 4.15 -5.47
N HIS A 262 -23.57 4.58 -4.22
CA HIS A 262 -22.76 5.58 -3.54
C HIS A 262 -21.63 4.96 -2.71
N GLY A 263 -21.60 3.63 -2.61
CA GLY A 263 -20.56 2.86 -1.94
C GLY A 263 -19.24 2.83 -2.72
N LYS A 264 -18.16 2.51 -2.00
CA LYS A 264 -16.81 2.44 -2.55
C LYS A 264 -16.67 1.22 -3.48
N GLY A 265 -16.51 1.45 -4.78
CA GLY A 265 -16.31 0.38 -5.78
C GLY A 265 -17.35 0.33 -6.90
N PHE A 266 -18.34 1.23 -6.88
CA PHE A 266 -19.23 1.55 -8.00
C PHE A 266 -18.94 2.94 -8.55
#